data_AF-A0A8B2NCE4-F1
#
_entry.id   AF-A0A8B2NCE4-F1
#
_cell.length_a   1.000
_cell.length_b   1.000
_cell.length_c   1.000
_cell.angle_alpha   90.00
_cell.angle_beta   90.00
_cell.angle_gamma   90.00
#
_symmetry.space_group_name_H-M   'P 1'
#
loop_
_entity.id
_entity.type
_entity.pdbx_description
1 polymer ?
#
loop_
_entity_poly.entity_id
_entity_poly.type
_entity_poly.pdbx_seq_one_letter_code
_entity_poly.pdbx_strand_id
1 'polypeptide(L)'
;MLAAHLAGAGLTGTWRCLTGEAGLFRLYERNIVDADVLTEGLGEVWHTMRLSMKPYPCCRCNHTLIEMALALHAEGLAPDDIAPGERAPQGLAVGQEIVEDGVDRGAGVAVLAQRERERDRAAV
;
A
#
# COMPACT_ATOMS: atom_id res chain seq x y z
N MET A 1 -16.22 -16.25 -11.08
CA MET A 1 -17.52 -16.91 -11.31
C MET A 1 -17.41 -18.35 -11.78
N LEU A 2 -16.49 -18.71 -12.69
CA LEU A 2 -16.35 -20.08 -13.21
C LEU A 2 -16.19 -21.16 -12.12
N ALA A 3 -15.27 -20.98 -11.18
CA ALA A 3 -15.03 -21.96 -10.11
C ALA A 3 -16.29 -22.27 -9.29
N ALA A 4 -17.07 -21.24 -8.93
CA ALA A 4 -18.34 -21.41 -8.21
C ALA A 4 -19.39 -22.18 -9.03
N HIS A 5 -19.48 -21.94 -10.34
CA HIS A 5 -20.43 -22.65 -11.20
C HIS A 5 -20.05 -24.14 -11.35
N LEU A 6 -18.77 -24.43 -11.52
CA LEU A 6 -18.28 -25.81 -11.60
C LEU A 6 -18.55 -26.57 -10.29
N ALA A 7 -18.29 -25.95 -9.14
CA ALA A 7 -18.63 -26.52 -7.85
C ALA A 7 -20.15 -26.73 -7.68
N GLY A 8 -20.97 -25.77 -8.11
CA GLY A 8 -22.43 -25.88 -8.12
C GLY A 8 -22.95 -26.99 -9.05
N ALA A 9 -22.21 -27.31 -10.12
CA ALA A 9 -22.48 -28.44 -11.01
C ALA A 9 -21.94 -29.79 -10.50
N GLY A 10 -21.34 -29.83 -9.30
CA GLY A 10 -20.83 -31.05 -8.66
C GLY A 10 -19.38 -31.39 -8.99
N LEU A 11 -18.63 -30.50 -9.66
CA LEU A 11 -17.19 -30.72 -9.86
C LEU A 11 -16.43 -30.54 -8.54
N THR A 12 -15.72 -31.57 -8.10
CA THR A 12 -14.85 -31.53 -6.91
C THR A 12 -13.46 -31.00 -7.25
N GLY A 13 -12.78 -30.40 -6.26
CA GLY A 13 -11.40 -29.90 -6.37
C GLY A 13 -10.49 -30.41 -5.26
N THR A 14 -9.27 -29.89 -5.19
CA THR A 14 -8.31 -30.23 -4.14
C THR A 14 -8.76 -29.68 -2.79
N TRP A 15 -8.73 -30.50 -1.75
CA TRP A 15 -9.20 -30.13 -0.40
C TRP A 15 -8.18 -29.28 0.38
N ARG A 16 -6.90 -29.27 -0.03
CA ARG A 16 -5.82 -28.50 0.61
C ARG A 16 -5.15 -27.53 -0.37
N CYS A 17 -5.96 -26.72 -1.06
CA CYS A 17 -5.45 -25.75 -2.04
C CYS A 17 -4.50 -24.70 -1.43
N LEU A 18 -4.65 -24.35 -0.14
CA LEU A 18 -3.77 -23.43 0.56
C LEU A 18 -2.54 -24.13 1.19
N THR A 19 -2.79 -25.20 1.96
CA THR A 19 -1.78 -25.83 2.85
C THR A 19 -1.16 -27.12 2.32
N GLY A 20 -1.58 -27.59 1.14
CA GLY A 20 -1.08 -28.84 0.56
C GLY A 20 0.40 -28.76 0.18
N GLU A 21 1.00 -29.90 -0.18
CA GLU A 21 2.40 -29.91 -0.65
C GLU A 21 2.60 -29.11 -1.94
N ALA A 22 1.58 -29.05 -2.80
CA ALA A 22 1.50 -28.14 -3.93
C ALA A 22 0.48 -27.01 -3.67
N GLY A 23 0.35 -26.60 -2.41
CA GLY A 23 -0.56 -25.54 -1.99
C GLY A 23 0.03 -24.14 -2.15
N LEU A 24 -0.85 -23.14 -2.15
CA LEU A 24 -0.52 -21.72 -2.30
C LEU A 24 0.64 -21.27 -1.39
N PHE A 25 0.58 -21.60 -0.10
CA PHE A 25 1.53 -21.11 0.90
C PHE A 25 2.96 -21.58 0.60
N ARG A 26 3.12 -22.83 0.15
CA ARG A 26 4.44 -23.35 -0.20
C ARG A 26 4.94 -22.79 -1.52
N LEU A 27 4.07 -22.74 -2.52
CA LEU A 27 4.44 -22.37 -3.89
C LEU A 27 4.74 -20.87 -4.05
N TYR A 28 4.02 -20.01 -3.34
CA TYR A 28 4.10 -18.56 -3.53
C TYR A 28 4.66 -17.83 -2.29
N GLU A 29 4.34 -18.30 -1.09
CA GLU A 29 4.70 -17.60 0.15
C GLU A 29 5.91 -18.20 0.89
N ARG A 30 6.55 -19.22 0.31
CA ARG A 30 7.69 -19.94 0.93
C ARG A 30 7.37 -20.48 2.34
N ASN A 31 6.10 -20.77 2.62
CA ASN A 31 5.58 -21.12 3.95
C ASN A 31 5.82 -20.07 5.04
N ILE A 32 6.12 -18.82 4.70
CA ILE A 32 6.21 -17.71 5.64
C ILE A 32 4.83 -17.05 5.69
N VAL A 33 3.89 -17.71 6.37
CA VAL A 33 2.49 -17.32 6.41
C VAL A 33 1.98 -17.42 7.84
N ASP A 34 1.31 -16.37 8.29
CA ASP A 34 0.42 -16.42 9.46
C ASP A 34 -0.99 -16.72 8.97
N ALA A 35 -1.46 -17.96 9.20
CA ALA A 35 -2.74 -18.41 8.71
C ALA A 35 -3.92 -17.93 9.58
N ASP A 36 -3.67 -17.56 10.85
CA ASP A 36 -4.72 -17.20 11.80
C ASP A 36 -5.41 -15.89 11.36
N VAL A 37 -4.65 -14.99 10.74
CA VAL A 37 -5.12 -13.72 10.12
C VAL A 37 -6.23 -13.94 9.09
N LEU A 38 -6.30 -15.12 8.44
CA LEU A 38 -7.35 -15.39 7.45
C LEU A 38 -8.75 -15.54 8.06
N THR A 39 -8.81 -15.90 9.34
CA THR A 39 -10.06 -16.17 10.06
C THR A 39 -10.28 -15.24 11.25
N GLU A 40 -9.27 -14.46 11.62
CA GLU A 40 -9.37 -13.47 12.68
C GLU A 40 -10.50 -12.47 12.40
N GLY A 41 -11.43 -12.34 13.36
CA GLY A 41 -12.58 -11.44 13.24
C GLY A 41 -13.60 -11.83 12.17
N LEU A 42 -13.56 -13.07 11.63
CA LEU A 42 -14.50 -13.49 10.59
C LEU A 42 -15.95 -13.44 11.09
N GLY A 43 -16.78 -12.65 10.41
CA GLY A 43 -18.18 -12.42 10.78
C GLY A 43 -18.41 -11.24 11.73
N GLU A 44 -17.34 -10.74 12.35
CA GLU A 44 -17.38 -9.58 13.27
C GLU A 44 -16.80 -8.33 12.62
N VAL A 45 -15.68 -8.46 11.92
CA VAL A 45 -14.96 -7.37 11.28
C VAL A 45 -15.22 -7.35 9.77
N TRP A 46 -15.76 -6.23 9.30
CA TRP A 46 -16.02 -6.00 7.87
C TRP A 46 -15.03 -4.97 7.31
N HIS A 47 -14.05 -5.44 6.53
CA HIS A 47 -13.00 -4.57 5.97
C HIS A 47 -13.46 -3.65 4.83
N THR A 48 -14.69 -3.79 4.32
CA THR A 48 -15.22 -2.94 3.24
C THR A 48 -15.14 -1.45 3.57
N MET A 49 -15.36 -1.08 4.84
CA MET A 49 -15.27 0.32 5.30
C MET A 49 -13.83 0.84 5.35
N ARG A 50 -12.83 -0.05 5.28
CA ARG A 50 -11.40 0.29 5.24
C ARG A 50 -10.86 0.37 3.80
N LEU A 51 -11.72 0.20 2.79
CA LEU A 51 -11.31 0.35 1.39
C LEU A 51 -11.07 1.82 1.06
N SER A 52 -9.90 2.11 0.48
CA SER A 52 -9.56 3.44 -0.02
C SER A 52 -10.19 3.68 -1.40
N MET A 53 -10.89 4.80 -1.57
CA MET A 53 -11.27 5.28 -2.89
C MET A 53 -10.08 5.97 -3.56
N LYS A 54 -9.91 5.75 -4.87
CA LYS A 54 -8.86 6.41 -5.64
C LYS A 54 -9.30 7.83 -6.01
N PRO A 55 -8.59 8.89 -5.55
CA PRO A 55 -8.83 10.24 -6.06
C PRO A 55 -8.39 10.39 -7.52
N TYR A 56 -7.34 9.65 -7.94
CA TYR A 56 -6.76 9.73 -9.28
C TYR A 56 -6.74 8.38 -10.00
N PRO A 57 -6.97 8.32 -11.33
CA PRO A 57 -6.97 7.09 -12.12
C PRO A 57 -5.55 6.58 -12.44
N CYS A 58 -4.70 6.40 -11.42
CA CYS A 58 -3.32 5.95 -11.55
C CYS A 58 -2.94 4.88 -10.50
N CYS A 59 -1.70 4.38 -10.55
CA CYS A 59 -1.16 3.47 -9.54
C CYS A 59 -1.14 4.12 -8.15
N ARG A 60 -1.43 3.34 -7.10
CA ARG A 60 -1.52 3.84 -5.70
C ARG A 60 -0.29 4.64 -5.27
N CYS A 61 0.89 4.23 -5.72
CA CYS A 61 2.15 4.89 -5.41
C CYS A 61 2.27 6.34 -5.93
N ASN A 62 1.42 6.76 -6.87
CA ASN A 62 1.45 8.12 -7.41
C ASN A 62 0.57 9.10 -6.63
N HIS A 63 -0.38 8.63 -5.81
CA HIS A 63 -1.39 9.49 -5.21
C HIS A 63 -0.76 10.52 -4.27
N THR A 64 0.13 10.07 -3.38
CA THR A 64 0.86 10.98 -2.48
C THR A 64 1.71 12.00 -3.26
N LEU A 65 2.36 11.60 -4.35
CA LEU A 65 3.15 12.52 -5.16
C LEU A 65 2.27 13.58 -5.85
N ILE A 66 1.09 13.19 -6.33
CA ILE A 66 0.13 14.12 -6.93
C ILE A 66 -0.35 15.12 -5.87
N GLU A 67 -0.76 14.66 -4.69
CA GLU A 67 -1.18 15.53 -3.59
C GLU A 67 -0.07 16.52 -3.19
N MET A 68 1.17 16.05 -3.04
CA MET A 68 2.32 16.92 -2.73
C MET A 68 2.57 17.95 -3.82
N ALA A 69 2.53 17.52 -5.09
CA ALA A 69 2.71 18.44 -6.22
C ALA A 69 1.60 19.50 -6.27
N LEU A 70 0.34 19.12 -6.02
CA LEU A 70 -0.78 20.06 -5.96
C LEU A 70 -0.64 21.06 -4.80
N ALA A 71 -0.17 20.60 -3.63
CA ALA A 71 0.07 21.47 -2.48
C ALA A 71 1.17 22.50 -2.77
N LEU A 72 2.32 22.06 -3.29
CA LEU A 72 3.43 22.96 -3.69
C LEU A 72 3.02 23.93 -4.79
N HIS A 73 2.22 23.46 -5.75
CA HIS A 73 1.69 24.32 -6.79
C HIS A 73 0.78 25.41 -6.22
N ALA A 74 -0.04 25.09 -5.22
CA ALA A 74 -0.89 26.07 -4.53
C ALA A 74 -0.06 27.10 -3.74
N GLU A 75 1.16 26.76 -3.32
CA GLU A 75 2.12 27.67 -2.68
C GLU A 75 2.90 28.54 -3.68
N GLY A 76 2.67 28.36 -4.98
CA GLY A 76 3.23 29.18 -6.05
C GLY A 76 4.37 28.52 -6.83
N LEU A 77 4.69 27.24 -6.58
CA LEU A 77 5.66 26.52 -7.38
C LEU A 77 5.13 26.32 -8.81
N ALA A 78 5.83 26.88 -9.79
CA ALA A 78 5.53 26.71 -11.21
C ALA A 78 6.34 25.56 -11.81
N PRO A 79 5.84 24.93 -12.91
CA PRO A 79 6.60 23.90 -13.61
C PRO A 79 8.00 24.36 -14.06
N ASP A 80 8.15 25.64 -14.40
CA ASP A 80 9.42 26.23 -14.85
C ASP A 80 10.45 26.35 -13.70
N ASP A 81 10.02 26.27 -12.44
CA ASP A 81 10.90 26.27 -11.27
C ASP A 81 11.53 24.89 -10.99
N ILE A 82 11.07 23.85 -11.71
CA ILE A 82 11.47 22.46 -11.47
C ILE A 82 12.63 22.10 -12.40
N ALA A 83 13.83 21.98 -11.84
CA ALA A 83 14.98 21.47 -12.57
C ALA A 83 14.77 20.01 -13.00
N PRO A 84 15.29 19.58 -14.17
CA PRO A 84 15.31 18.18 -14.54
C PRO A 84 16.04 17.36 -13.48
N GLY A 85 15.41 16.28 -13.00
CA GLY A 85 15.96 15.46 -11.93
C GLY A 85 15.36 14.06 -11.90
N GLU A 86 15.97 13.19 -11.10
CA GLU A 86 15.48 11.83 -10.89
C GLU A 86 14.20 11.85 -10.05
N ARG A 87 13.26 10.97 -10.39
CA ARG A 87 12.03 10.81 -9.62
C ARG A 87 12.39 10.21 -8.25
N ALA A 88 11.89 10.80 -7.17
CA ALA A 88 12.03 10.22 -5.84
C ALA A 88 11.60 8.73 -5.85
N PRO A 89 12.34 7.84 -5.17
CA PRO A 89 12.07 6.41 -5.21
C PRO A 89 10.64 6.10 -4.77
N GLN A 90 10.00 5.18 -5.49
CA GLN A 90 8.67 4.71 -5.16
C GLN A 90 8.75 3.96 -3.83
N GLY A 91 8.18 4.52 -2.75
CA GLY A 91 8.26 3.91 -1.43
C GLY A 91 8.28 4.85 -0.24
N LEU A 92 8.12 6.17 -0.42
CA LEU A 92 7.87 7.04 0.73
C LEU A 92 6.55 6.60 1.38
N ALA A 93 6.67 5.95 2.54
CA ALA A 93 5.62 5.31 3.32
C ALA A 93 4.65 6.32 3.95
N VAL A 94 4.18 7.32 3.19
CA VAL A 94 3.26 8.33 3.70
C VAL A 94 1.86 7.73 3.92
N GLY A 95 1.52 6.62 3.28
CA GLY A 95 0.17 6.03 3.32
C GLY A 95 -0.10 4.97 4.38
N GLN A 96 0.89 4.56 5.19
CA GLN A 96 0.72 3.44 6.15
C GLN A 96 0.41 3.89 7.58
N GLU A 97 0.62 5.16 7.93
CA GLU A 97 0.37 5.69 9.30
C GLU A 97 -0.91 6.54 9.42
N ILE A 98 -1.58 6.88 8.32
CA ILE A 98 -2.77 7.79 8.33
C ILE A 98 -4.06 7.09 8.81
N VAL A 99 -4.01 5.81 9.20
CA VAL A 99 -5.23 5.05 9.55
C VAL A 99 -5.61 5.13 11.03
N GLU A 100 -4.72 5.53 11.93
CA GLU A 100 -5.05 5.51 13.37
C GLU A 100 -5.38 6.86 14.00
N ASP A 101 -4.83 7.97 13.51
CA ASP A 101 -5.15 9.29 14.07
C ASP A 101 -5.44 10.30 12.95
N GLY A 102 -6.50 11.09 13.15
CA GLY A 102 -7.03 12.03 12.18
C GLY A 102 -5.95 12.87 11.49
N VAL A 103 -6.16 13.11 10.20
CA VAL A 103 -5.25 13.85 9.31
C VAL A 103 -4.86 15.21 9.91
N ASP A 104 -3.66 15.26 10.51
CA ASP A 104 -2.93 16.50 10.69
C ASP A 104 -2.17 16.81 9.39
N ARG A 105 -2.58 17.90 8.73
CA ARG A 105 -2.07 18.33 7.42
C ARG A 105 -0.63 18.85 7.48
N GLY A 106 0.00 18.91 8.65
CA GLY A 106 1.34 19.47 8.85
C GLY A 106 2.51 18.47 8.88
N ALA A 107 2.28 17.17 9.01
CA ALA A 107 3.34 16.22 9.39
C ALA A 107 4.25 15.74 8.24
N GLY A 108 3.83 15.85 6.97
CA GLY A 108 4.53 15.26 5.83
C GLY A 108 5.88 15.90 5.48
N VAL A 109 6.04 17.20 5.75
CA VAL A 109 7.25 17.97 5.38
C VAL A 109 8.40 17.74 6.38
N ALA A 110 8.09 17.42 7.63
CA ALA A 110 9.09 17.29 8.70
C ALA A 110 10.00 16.06 8.54
N VAL A 111 9.51 14.98 7.93
CA VAL A 111 10.25 13.70 7.83
C VAL A 111 11.41 13.78 6.82
N LEU A 112 11.27 14.58 5.76
CA LEU A 112 12.33 14.77 4.74
C LEU A 112 13.53 15.51 5.33
N ALA A 113 13.28 16.56 6.13
CA ALA A 113 14.34 17.34 6.74
C ALA A 113 15.16 16.54 7.77
N GLN A 114 14.56 15.52 8.40
CA GLN A 114 15.23 14.71 9.42
C GLN A 114 16.18 13.66 8.83
N ARG A 115 15.82 13.06 7.69
CA ARG A 115 16.65 12.03 7.03
C ARG A 115 17.84 12.60 6.25
N GLU A 116 17.74 13.81 5.72
CA GLU A 116 18.91 14.48 5.11
C GLU A 116 19.97 14.82 6.15
N ARG A 117 19.56 15.29 7.33
CA ARG A 117 20.48 15.54 8.47
C ARG A 117 21.17 14.29 8.98
N GLU A 118 20.50 13.13 8.96
CA GLU A 118 21.08 11.86 9.39
C GLU A 118 22.04 11.26 8.36
N ARG A 119 21.74 11.44 7.06
CA ARG A 119 22.62 11.00 5.96
C ARG A 119 23.93 11.79 5.92
N ASP A 120 23.87 13.11 6.17
CA ASP A 120 25.06 13.95 6.24
C ASP A 120 25.90 13.68 7.50
N ARG A 121 25.28 13.16 8.58
CA ARG A 121 25.96 12.81 9.83
C ARG A 121 26.62 11.42 9.80
N ALA A 122 26.18 10.54 8.91
CA ALA A 122 26.77 9.21 8.68
C ALA A 122 27.92 9.22 7.64
N ALA A 123 28.16 10.38 7.00
CA ALA A 123 29.20 10.58 5.99
C ALA A 123 30.47 11.27 6.53
N VAL A 124 30.60 11.41 7.86
CA VAL A 124 31.78 11.95 8.58
C VAL A 124 32.39 10.87 9.47
#